data_AF-A0A0C2XE17-F1
#
_entry.id   AF-A0A0C2XE17-F1
#
_cell.length_a   1.000
_cell.length_b   1.000
_cell.length_c   1.000
_cell.angle_alpha   90.00
_cell.angle_beta   90.00
_cell.angle_gamma   90.00
#
_symmetry.space_group_name_H-M   'P 1'
#
loop_
_entity.id
_entity.type
_entity.pdbx_description
1 polymer ?
#
loop_
_entity_poly.entity_id
_entity_poly.type
_entity_poly.pdbx_seq_one_letter_code
_entity_poly.pdbx_strand_id
1 'polypeptide(L)' 'VQPHTFNSNPIQRLCPEILTEIFTFCLPDVPKNLWQLEHISSRNAPLVLCSVCSSWRSLAISTPRLWQTLHL' A
#
# COMPACT_ATOMS: atom_id res chain seq x y z
N VAL A 1 -10.43 6.12 33.26
CA VAL A 1 -9.07 6.30 32.70
C VAL A 1 -8.94 5.37 31.51
N GLN A 2 -8.95 5.90 30.28
CA GLN A 2 -8.85 5.10 29.07
C GLN A 2 -7.36 4.73 28.85
N PRO A 3 -7.01 3.47 28.56
CA PRO A 3 -5.65 3.12 28.20
C PRO A 3 -5.35 3.74 26.84
N HIS A 4 -4.60 4.84 26.84
CA HIS A 4 -3.95 5.34 25.64
C HIS A 4 -2.89 4.31 25.28
N THR A 5 -3.24 3.33 24.46
CA THR A 5 -2.26 2.45 23.84
C THR A 5 -1.34 3.35 23.03
N PHE A 6 -0.21 3.73 23.62
CA PHE A 6 0.78 4.57 22.98
C PHE A 6 1.24 3.78 21.76
N ASN A 7 0.84 4.25 20.59
CA ASN A 7 1.14 3.56 19.36
C ASN A 7 2.64 3.74 19.11
N SER A 8 3.44 2.78 19.55
CA SER A 8 4.90 2.90 19.63
C SER A 8 5.56 3.09 18.27
N ASN A 9 4.85 2.79 17.18
CA ASN A 9 5.34 2.95 15.83
C ASN A 9 5.00 4.35 15.29
N PRO A 10 6.00 5.19 14.96
CA PRO A 10 5.78 6.52 14.41
C PRO A 10 4.91 6.51 13.15
N ILE A 11 4.99 5.45 12.34
CA ILE A 11 4.27 5.32 11.08
C ILE A 11 2.75 5.23 11.25
N GLN A 12 2.29 4.78 12.43
CA GLN A 12 0.87 4.70 12.73
C GLN A 12 0.30 6.02 13.29
N ARG A 13 1.13 7.07 13.39
CA ARG A 13 0.71 8.45 13.71
C ARG A 13 0.37 9.26 12.46
N LEU A 14 0.75 8.77 11.28
CA LEU A 14 0.38 9.38 10.01
C LEU A 14 -1.11 9.19 9.76
N CYS A 15 -1.75 10.21 9.20
CA CYS A 15 -3.13 10.10 8.74
C CYS A 15 -3.22 9.03 7.63
N PRO A 16 -4.31 8.24 7.61
CA PRO A 16 -4.57 7.25 6.57
C PRO A 16 -4.34 7.78 5.15
N GLU A 17 -4.79 9.00 4.86
CA GLU A 17 -4.74 9.65 3.55
C GLU A 17 -3.28 9.86 3.10
N ILE A 18 -2.43 10.34 4.00
CA ILE A 18 -1.00 10.55 3.74
C ILE A 18 -0.31 9.22 3.51
N LEU A 19 -0.63 8.20 4.30
CA LEU A 19 -0.05 6.87 4.15
C LEU A 19 -0.47 6.23 2.81
N THR A 20 -1.73 6.38 2.41
CA THR A 20 -2.20 5.91 1.10
C THR A 20 -1.59 6.67 -0.06
N GLU A 21 -1.31 7.97 0.09
CA GLU A 21 -0.60 8.74 -0.94
C GLU A 21 0.85 8.25 -1.07
N ILE A 22 1.54 7.99 0.05
CA ILE A 22 2.87 7.37 0.05
C ILE A 22 2.86 6.03 -0.70
N PHE A 23 1.84 5.18 -0.47
CA PHE A 23 1.71 3.90 -1.16
C PHE A 23 1.63 4.04 -2.69
N THR A 24 1.09 5.15 -3.21
CA THR A 24 1.01 5.36 -4.66
C THR A 24 2.39 5.55 -5.32
N PHE A 25 3.37 6.04 -4.56
CA PHE A 25 4.76 6.14 -5.03
C PHE A 25 5.48 4.79 -5.07
N CYS A 26 4.89 3.74 -4.50
CA CYS A 26 5.42 2.38 -4.62
C CYS A 26 4.95 1.67 -5.90
N LEU A 27 3.99 2.25 -6.63
CA LEU A 27 3.52 1.67 -7.87
C LEU A 27 4.60 1.79 -8.96
N PRO A 28 4.74 0.77 -9.83
CA PRO A 28 5.62 0.90 -10.98
C PRO A 28 5.16 2.06 -11.86
N ASP A 29 6.12 2.76 -12.49
CA ASP A 29 5.81 3.73 -13.55
C ASP A 29 4.93 3.06 -14.60
N VAL A 30 3.91 3.78 -15.10
CA VAL A 30 2.98 3.25 -16.10
C VAL A 30 3.80 2.68 -17.26
N PRO A 31 3.76 1.36 -17.49
CA PRO A 31 4.65 0.73 -18.44
C PRO A 31 4.31 1.27 -19.83
N LYS A 32 5.31 1.85 -20.52
CA LYS A 32 5.16 2.41 -21.87
C LYS A 32 4.71 1.36 -22.89
N ASN A 33 4.96 0.08 -22.57
CA ASN A 33 4.60 -1.08 -23.37
C ASN A 33 3.88 -2.10 -22.48
N LEU A 34 2.76 -2.67 -22.96
CA LEU A 34 1.96 -3.66 -22.21
C LEU A 34 2.74 -4.92 -21.78
N TRP A 35 3.87 -5.22 -22.44
CA TRP A 35 4.76 -6.33 -22.07
C TRP A 35 5.63 -6.06 -20.83
N GLN A 36 5.65 -4.83 -20.33
CA GLN A 36 6.35 -4.44 -19.09
C GLN A 36 5.41 -4.41 -17.88
N LEU A 37 4.17 -4.88 -18.02
CA LEU A 37 3.35 -5.10 -16.85
C LEU A 37 4.05 -6.08 -15.92
N GLU A 38 4.30 -5.64 -14.69
CA GLU A 38 4.89 -6.51 -13.69
C GLU A 38 3.95 -7.70 -13.45
N HIS A 39 4.50 -8.90 -13.61
CA HIS A 39 3.80 -10.12 -13.22
C HIS A 39 3.40 -10.04 -11.75
N ILE A 40 2.20 -10.51 -11.42
CA ILE A 40 1.69 -10.56 -10.05
C ILE A 40 2.71 -11.26 -9.16
N SER A 41 3.31 -10.50 -8.25
CA SER A 41 4.33 -10.94 -7.32
C SER A 41 4.03 -10.36 -5.95
N SER A 42 4.11 -11.19 -4.91
CA SER A 42 3.97 -10.73 -3.53
C SER A 42 5.05 -9.72 -3.12
N ARG A 43 6.15 -9.63 -3.88
CA ARG A 43 7.25 -8.69 -3.66
C ARG A 43 7.03 -7.31 -4.30
N ASN A 44 5.98 -7.16 -5.11
CA ASN A 44 5.71 -5.93 -5.83
C ASN A 44 4.50 -5.21 -5.23
N ALA A 45 4.42 -3.89 -5.40
CA ALA A 45 3.23 -3.15 -5.04
C ALA A 45 2.06 -3.55 -5.97
N PRO A 46 0.82 -3.56 -5.48
CA PRO A 46 0.40 -3.20 -4.11
C PRO A 46 0.52 -4.34 -3.08
N LEU A 47 0.86 -5.56 -3.50
CA LEU A 47 0.84 -6.76 -2.63
C LEU A 47 1.86 -6.71 -1.50
N VAL A 48 3.05 -6.18 -1.74
CA VAL A 48 4.08 -6.04 -0.70
C VAL A 48 3.61 -5.17 0.47
N LEU A 49 2.83 -4.11 0.18
CA LEU A 49 2.25 -3.23 1.19
C LEU A 49 1.26 -3.97 2.10
N CYS A 50 0.55 -4.95 1.54
CA CYS A 50 -0.37 -5.81 2.29
C CYS A 50 0.35 -6.78 3.24
N SER A 51 1.68 -6.94 3.14
CA SER A 51 2.45 -7.89 3.94
C SER A 51 3.09 -7.28 5.20
N VAL A 52 3.09 -5.95 5.33
CA VAL A 52 3.79 -5.23 6.41
C VAL A 52 3.08 -5.37 7.77
N CYS A 53 1.82 -4.96 7.86
CA CYS A 53 0.99 -5.12 9.06
C CYS A 53 -0.50 -5.10 8.71
N SER A 54 -1.37 -5.43 9.69
CA SER A 54 -2.83 -5.44 9.48
C SER A 54 -3.39 -4.08 9.07
N SER A 55 -2.90 -2.98 9.66
CA SER A 55 -3.33 -1.62 9.32
C SER A 55 -2.98 -1.26 7.86
N TRP A 56 -1.76 -1.55 7.43
CA TRP A 56 -1.33 -1.33 6.05
C TRP A 56 -2.13 -2.15 5.05
N ARG A 57 -2.41 -3.41 5.37
CA ARG A 57 -3.27 -4.27 4.56
C ARG A 57 -4.67 -3.70 4.40
N SER A 58 -5.30 -3.28 5.50
CA SER A 58 -6.64 -2.67 5.45
C SER A 58 -6.65 -1.42 4.57
N LEU A 59 -5.66 -0.54 4.73
CA LEU A 59 -5.54 0.66 3.92
C LEU A 59 -5.31 0.33 2.44
N ALA A 60 -4.33 -0.50 2.12
CA ALA A 60 -4.01 -0.87 0.75
C ALA A 60 -5.19 -1.51 0.01
N ILE A 61 -5.92 -2.42 0.66
CA ILE A 61 -7.14 -3.03 0.08
C ILE A 61 -8.24 -1.98 -0.12
N SER A 62 -8.39 -1.03 0.81
CA SER A 62 -9.40 0.03 0.73
C SER A 62 -9.07 1.18 -0.23
N THR A 63 -7.91 1.14 -0.91
CA THR A 63 -7.46 2.20 -1.84
C THR A 63 -7.45 1.68 -3.28
N PRO A 64 -8.56 1.84 -4.05
CA PRO A 64 -8.68 1.32 -5.41
C PRO A 64 -7.57 1.77 -6.37
N ARG A 65 -7.03 2.99 -6.18
CA ARG A 65 -5.95 3.55 -7.01
C ARG A 65 -4.71 2.64 -7.05
N LEU A 66 -4.43 1.91 -5.97
CA LEU A 66 -3.27 1.01 -5.88
C LEU A 66 -3.41 -0.25 -6.73
N TRP A 67 -4.64 -0.60 -7.15
CA TRP A 67 -4.94 -1.85 -7.86
C TRP A 67 -5.20 -1.64 -9.35
N GLN A 68 -5.15 -0.39 -9.84
CA GLN A 68 -5.46 -0.06 -11.25
C GLN A 68 -4.44 -0.62 -12.24
N THR A 69 -3.20 -0.86 -11.81
CA THR A 69 -2.11 -1.38 -12.64
C THR A 69 -1.89 -2.88 -12.48
N LEU A 70 -2.68 -3.55 -11.62
CA LEU A 70 -2.62 -5.00 -11.43
C LEU A 70 -3.47 -5.69 -12.49
N HIS A 71 -2.84 -6.44 -13.39
CA HIS A 71 -3.53 -7.28 -14.37
C HIS A 71 -3.34 -8.77 -14.06
N LEU A 72 -4.41 -9.55 -14.20
CA LEU A 72 -4.45 -11.02 -14.04
C LEU A 72 -4.03 -11.74 -15.32
#